data_AF-A0A2K9P0B2-F1
#
_entry.id   AF-A0A2K9P0B2-F1
#
_cell.length_a   1.000
_cell.length_b   1.000
_cell.length_c   1.000
_cell.angle_alpha   90.00
_cell.angle_beta   90.00
_cell.angle_gamma   90.00
#
_symmetry.space_group_name_H-M   'P 1'
#
loop_
_entity.id
_entity.type
_entity.pdbx_description
1 polymer ?
#
loop_
_entity_poly.entity_id
_entity_poly.type
_entity_poly.pdbx_seq_one_letter_code
_entity_poly.pdbx_strand_id
1 'polypeptide(L)' 'MWSINDDMRNIFELQVMLRELNRTLGIRLINPDGIFDHETTEAVTQVQKIAGIEPPNGEVDLLTWNEIVSLFRG' A
#
# COMPACT_ATOMS: atom_id res chain seq x y z
N MET A 1 22.20 -2.45 3.11
CA MET A 1 21.22 -1.62 3.84
C MET A 1 20.38 -0.97 2.76
N TRP A 2 19.17 -1.49 2.51
CA TRP A 2 18.28 -0.96 1.48
C TRP A 2 17.65 0.33 2.01
N SER A 3 17.69 1.39 1.20
CA SER A 3 17.04 2.66 1.53
C SER A 3 15.56 2.50 1.22
N ILE A 4 14.70 2.63 2.23
CA ILE A 4 13.24 2.62 2.09
C ILE A 4 12.76 3.55 0.96
N ASN A 5 13.52 4.62 0.67
CA ASN A 5 13.23 5.57 -0.39
C ASN A 5 13.31 4.98 -1.81
N ASP A 6 14.11 3.92 -2.03
CA ASP A 6 14.20 3.27 -3.35
C ASP A 6 13.00 2.35 -3.57
N ASP A 7 12.57 1.64 -2.52
CA ASP A 7 11.40 0.74 -2.56
C ASP A 7 10.10 1.54 -2.72
N MET A 8 9.98 2.71 -2.06
CA MET A 8 8.82 3.63 -2.20
C MET A 8 8.53 4.07 -3.64
N ARG A 9 9.51 3.97 -4.56
CA ARG A 9 9.34 4.33 -5.97
C ARG A 9 8.80 3.19 -6.82
N ASN A 10 8.77 1.96 -6.30
CA ASN A 10 8.31 0.80 -7.05
C ASN A 10 6.80 0.56 -6.86
N ILE A 11 6.00 1.16 -7.75
CA ILE A 11 4.53 1.02 -7.77
C ILE A 11 4.14 -0.46 -7.91
N PHE A 12 4.88 -1.25 -8.68
CA PHE A 12 4.56 -2.66 -8.86
C PHE A 12 4.70 -3.44 -7.55
N GLU A 13 5.76 -3.19 -6.77
CA GLU A 13 5.94 -3.81 -5.46
C GLU A 13 4.86 -3.40 -4.45
N LEU A 14 4.50 -2.10 -4.43
CA LEU A 14 3.37 -1.61 -3.65
C LEU A 14 2.10 -2.41 -3.97
N GLN A 15 1.77 -2.53 -5.25
CA GLN A 15 0.57 -3.22 -5.69
C GLN A 15 0.60 -4.71 -5.35
N VAL A 16 1.77 -5.36 -5.42
CA VAL A 16 1.96 -6.74 -4.97
C VAL A 16 1.64 -6.88 -3.48
N MET A 17 2.15 -5.99 -2.63
CA MET A 17 1.86 -6.02 -1.20
C MET A 17 0.37 -5.82 -0.93
N LEU A 18 -0.26 -4.82 -1.56
CA LEU A 18 -1.69 -4.54 -1.42
C LEU A 18 -2.55 -5.73 -1.88
N ARG A 19 -2.16 -6.40 -2.97
CA ARG A 19 -2.85 -7.61 -3.44
C ARG A 19 -2.77 -8.75 -2.44
N GLU A 20 -1.64 -8.96 -1.78
CA GLU A 20 -1.54 -9.98 -0.73
C GLU A 20 -2.34 -9.59 0.52
N LEU A 21 -2.31 -8.31 0.90
CA LEU A 21 -3.08 -7.77 2.03
C LEU A 21 -4.60 -7.86 1.83
N ASN A 22 -5.11 -7.87 0.60
CA ASN A 22 -6.52 -8.15 0.34
C ASN A 22 -6.99 -9.46 1.00
N ARG A 23 -6.12 -10.48 1.10
CA ARG A 23 -6.48 -11.80 1.66
C ARG A 23 -6.75 -11.77 3.16
N THR A 24 -6.08 -10.87 3.89
CA THR A 24 -6.14 -10.79 5.35
C THR A 24 -6.97 -9.61 5.83
N LEU A 25 -6.86 -8.47 5.14
CA LEU A 25 -7.50 -7.21 5.53
C LEU A 25 -8.81 -6.94 4.80
N GLY A 26 -9.13 -7.70 3.74
CA GLY A 26 -10.34 -7.49 2.96
C GLY A 26 -10.38 -6.14 2.22
N ILE A 27 -9.20 -5.54 1.98
CA ILE A 27 -9.08 -4.31 1.16
C ILE A 27 -9.40 -4.58 -0.31
N ARG A 28 -9.48 -3.56 -1.17
CA ARG A 28 -9.73 -3.70 -2.60
C ARG A 28 -8.70 -4.63 -3.23
N LEU A 29 -9.17 -5.64 -3.95
CA LEU A 29 -8.32 -6.46 -4.80
C LEU A 29 -7.91 -5.66 -6.04
N ILE A 30 -6.60 -5.60 -6.30
CA ILE A 30 -6.02 -4.87 -7.44
C ILE A 30 -5.11 -5.79 -8.26
N ASN A 31 -4.86 -5.42 -9.52
CA ASN A 31 -3.89 -6.09 -10.38
C ASN A 31 -2.56 -5.30 -10.43
N PRO A 32 -1.41 -5.92 -10.06
CA PRO A 32 -0.12 -5.26 -10.18
C PRO A 32 0.27 -5.06 -11.65
N ASP A 33 0.16 -3.83 -12.12
CA ASP A 33 0.48 -3.41 -13.49
C ASP A 33 1.52 -2.28 -13.56
N GLY A 34 1.95 -1.78 -12.39
CA GLY A 34 2.90 -0.68 -12.25
C GLY A 34 2.28 0.70 -12.44
N ILE A 35 0.96 0.83 -12.51
CA ILE A 35 0.24 2.10 -12.71
C ILE A 35 -0.46 2.50 -11.41
N PHE A 36 -0.11 3.67 -10.86
CA PHE A 36 -0.79 4.21 -9.68
C PHE A 36 -2.11 4.88 -10.08
N ASP A 37 -3.16 4.08 -10.20
CA ASP A 37 -4.47 4.49 -10.66
C ASP A 37 -5.50 4.64 -9.52
N HIS A 38 -6.77 4.77 -9.87
CA HIS A 38 -7.86 4.88 -8.89
C HIS A 38 -7.98 3.62 -8.02
N GLU A 39 -7.83 2.43 -8.59
CA GLU A 39 -7.92 1.17 -7.84
C GLU A 39 -6.80 1.08 -6.80
N THR A 40 -5.57 1.44 -7.19
CA THR A 40 -4.42 1.50 -6.31
C THR A 40 -4.64 2.52 -5.19
N THR A 41 -5.14 3.72 -5.53
CA THR A 41 -5.47 4.79 -4.56
C THR A 41 -6.51 4.33 -3.53
N GLU A 42 -7.55 3.63 -3.97
CA GLU A 42 -8.60 3.11 -3.08
C GLU A 42 -8.08 1.99 -2.17
N ALA A 43 -7.21 1.10 -2.67
CA ALA A 43 -6.58 0.08 -1.85
C ALA A 43 -5.69 0.69 -0.76
N VAL A 44 -4.87 1.70 -1.11
CA VAL A 44 -4.05 2.46 -0.15
C VAL A 44 -4.93 3.16 0.89
N THR A 45 -5.99 3.84 0.43
CA THR A 45 -6.96 4.52 1.31
C THR A 45 -7.56 3.56 2.35
N GLN A 46 -7.87 2.32 1.94
CA GLN A 46 -8.41 1.33 2.86
C GLN A 46 -7.37 0.84 3.86
N VAL A 47 -6.10 0.65 3.46
CA VAL A 47 -5.02 0.35 4.40
C VAL A 47 -4.85 1.49 5.41
N GLN A 48 -4.83 2.74 4.96
CA GLN A 48 -4.73 3.91 5.85
C GLN A 48 -5.85 3.93 6.89
N LYS A 49 -7.09 3.65 6.49
CA LYS A 49 -8.23 3.53 7.42
C LYS A 49 -8.04 2.41 8.44
N ILE A 50 -7.56 1.24 8.01
CA ILE A 50 -7.32 0.09 8.90
C ILE A 50 -6.18 0.40 9.88
N ALA A 51 -5.14 1.09 9.42
CA ALA A 51 -3.99 1.49 10.22
C ALA A 51 -4.26 2.73 11.10
N GLY A 52 -5.40 3.40 10.95
CA GLY A 52 -5.72 4.63 11.67
C GLY A 52 -4.88 5.86 11.24
N ILE A 53 -4.39 5.86 10.00
CA ILE A 53 -3.67 6.99 9.39
C ILE A 53 -4.70 8.04 8.94
N GLU A 54 -4.53 9.27 9.40
CA GLU A 54 -5.40 10.41 9.11
C GLU A 54 -4.61 11.57 8.45
N PRO A 55 -5.09 12.14 7.33
CA PRO A 55 -6.28 11.73 6.57
C PRO A 55 -6.00 10.51 5.67
N PRO A 56 -7.00 9.61 5.46
CA PRO A 56 -6.87 8.51 4.51
C PRO A 56 -7.07 9.02 3.08
N ASN A 57 -6.05 9.68 2.54
CA ASN A 57 -6.08 10.39 1.25
C ASN A 57 -5.65 9.51 0.06
N GLY A 58 -5.20 8.28 0.30
CA GLY A 58 -4.71 7.37 -0.74
C GLY A 58 -3.31 7.71 -1.26
N GLU A 59 -2.63 8.70 -0.69
CA GLU A 59 -1.24 9.01 -1.00
C GLU A 59 -0.30 8.07 -0.23
N VAL A 60 0.80 7.67 -0.86
CA VAL A 60 1.80 6.81 -0.21
C VAL A 60 3.00 7.65 0.19
N ASP A 61 2.97 8.11 1.43
CA ASP A 61 4.11 8.72 2.11
C ASP A 61 4.92 7.67 2.90
N LEU A 62 5.97 8.11 3.59
CA LEU A 62 6.85 7.21 4.35
C LEU A 62 6.09 6.46 5.46
N LEU A 63 5.13 7.13 6.11
CA LEU A 63 4.29 6.51 7.14
C LEU A 63 3.43 5.41 6.53
N THR A 64 2.69 5.73 5.46
CA THR A 64 1.81 4.80 4.75
C THR A 64 2.59 3.60 4.20
N TRP A 65 3.77 3.83 3.62
CA TRP A 65 4.64 2.78 3.12
C TRP A 65 5.07 1.82 4.23
N ASN A 66 5.56 2.37 5.36
CA ASN A 66 6.02 1.57 6.48
C ASN A 66 4.90 0.71 7.06
N GLU A 67 3.68 1.25 7.16
CA GLU A 67 2.53 0.47 7.63
C GLU A 67 2.14 -0.65 6.65
N ILE A 68 2.13 -0.39 5.34
CA ILE A 68 1.89 -1.43 4.33
C ILE A 68 2.94 -2.55 4.44
N VAL A 69 4.23 -2.19 4.56
CA VAL A 69 5.32 -3.16 4.72
C VAL A 69 5.19 -3.94 6.03
N SER A 70 4.82 -3.26 7.12
CA SER A 70 4.58 -3.87 8.44
C SER A 70 3.47 -4.91 8.37
N LEU A 71 2.32 -4.53 7.80
CA LEU A 71 1.16 -5.42 7.62
C LEU A 71 1.46 -6.58 6.68
N PHE A 72 2.28 -6.37 5.64
CA PHE A 72 2.65 -7.41 4.68
C PHE A 72 3.62 -8.44 5.27
N ARG A 73 4.50 -8.02 6.19
CA ARG A 73 5.53 -8.88 6.80
C ARG A 73 5.07 -9.55 8.10
N GLY A 74 4.00 -9.06 8.72
CA GLY A 74 3.39 -9.62 9.95
C GLY A 74 2.54 -10.85 9.66
#